data_AF-A0A7K4L8V9-F1
#
_entry.id   AF-A0A7K4L8V9-F1
#
_cell.length_a   1.000
_cell.length_b   1.000
_cell.length_c   1.000
_cell.angle_alpha   90.00
_cell.angle_beta   90.00
_cell.angle_gamma   90.00
#
_symmetry.space_group_name_H-M   'P 1'
#
loop_
_entity.id
_entity.type
_entity.pdbx_description
1 polymer ?
#
loop_
_entity_poly.entity_id
_entity_poly.type
_entity_poly.pdbx_seq_one_letter_code
_entity_poly.pdbx_strand_id
1 'polypeptide(L)' 'PQTLCQVSLYAMGRSGAVFPAPERYEPARWLRGAARRFQALAFGFGARQCVGRRL' A
#
# COMPACT_ATOMS: atom_id res chain seq x y z
N PRO A 1 8.29 -10.38 27.46
CA PRO A 1 8.13 -8.96 27.04
C PRO A 1 7.34 -8.86 25.73
N GLN A 2 6.46 -7.86 25.62
CA GLN A 2 5.67 -7.59 24.41
C GLN A 2 6.25 -6.35 23.72
N THR A 3 6.68 -6.49 22.47
CA THR A 3 7.19 -5.38 21.65
C THR A 3 6.06 -4.83 20.79
N LEU A 4 5.82 -3.52 20.86
CA LEU A 4 4.89 -2.84 19.96
C LEU A 4 5.56 -2.61 18.61
N CYS A 5 4.91 -3.07 17.53
CA CYS A 5 5.29 -2.75 16.15
C CYS A 5 4.19 -1.90 15.51
N GLN A 6 4.55 -0.72 15.01
CA GLN A 6 3.65 0.16 14.27
C GLN A 6 4.04 0.22 12.80
N VAL A 7 3.04 0.37 11.93
CA VAL A 7 3.23 0.45 10.48
C VAL A 7 2.70 1.79 9.99
N SER A 8 3.57 2.60 9.38
CA SER A 8 3.16 3.90 8.79
C SER A 8 2.63 3.72 7.38
N LEU A 9 1.32 3.51 7.26
CA LEU A 9 0.67 3.28 5.97
C LEU A 9 0.85 4.47 5.00
N TYR A 10 0.84 5.69 5.51
CA TYR A 10 1.04 6.90 4.71
C TYR A 10 2.44 6.95 4.09
N ALA A 11 3.49 6.77 4.89
CA ALA A 11 4.86 6.81 4.40
C ALA A 11 5.17 5.67 3.43
N MET A 12 4.65 4.46 3.71
CA MET A 12 4.80 3.32 2.80
C MET A 12 4.15 3.56 1.44
N GLY A 13 2.96 4.18 1.42
CA GLY A 13 2.28 4.59 0.19
C GLY A 13 3.04 5.64 -0.62
N ARG A 14 4.01 6.34 -0.01
CA ARG A 14 4.85 7.37 -0.64
C ARG A 14 6.32 6.96 -0.79
N SER A 15 6.63 5.69 -0.59
CA SER A 15 8.00 5.20 -0.75
C SER A 15 8.40 5.23 -2.23
N GLY A 16 9.40 6.05 -2.59
CA GLY A 16 9.94 6.13 -3.94
C GLY A 16 10.55 4.81 -4.45
N ALA A 17 10.93 3.91 -3.54
CA ALA A 17 11.45 2.57 -3.86
C ALA A 17 10.34 1.60 -4.34
N VAL A 18 9.08 1.88 -4.01
CA VAL A 18 7.92 1.07 -4.40
C VAL A 18 7.08 1.78 -5.46
N PHE A 19 6.92 3.10 -5.31
CA PHE A 19 6.12 3.96 -6.19
C PHE A 19 7.00 5.05 -6.81
N PRO A 20 7.38 4.93 -8.09
CA PRO A 20 8.06 6.01 -8.79
C PRO A 20 7.21 7.28 -8.79
N ALA A 21 7.82 8.44 -8.50
CA ALA A 21 7.14 9.73 -8.35
C ALA A 21 5.90 9.67 -7.43
N PRO A 22 6.05 9.28 -6.15
CA PRO A 22 4.92 8.99 -5.24
C PRO A 22 4.07 10.22 -4.90
N GLU A 23 4.65 11.42 -5.05
CA GLU A 23 4.00 12.70 -4.82
C GLU A 23 3.07 13.12 -5.98
N ARG A 24 3.18 12.46 -7.15
CA ARG A 24 2.39 12.77 -8.34
C ARG A 24 1.17 11.86 -8.44
N TYR A 25 0.00 12.46 -8.66
CA TYR A 25 -1.20 11.70 -8.99
C TYR A 25 -1.08 11.13 -10.42
N GLU A 26 -0.77 9.84 -10.51
CA GLU A 26 -0.64 9.12 -11.78
C GLU A 26 -1.47 7.83 -11.74
N PRO A 27 -2.76 7.87 -12.12
CA PRO A 27 -3.66 6.71 -12.08
C PRO A 27 -3.22 5.56 -12.98
N ALA A 28 -2.52 5.87 -14.07
CA ALA A 28 -2.07 4.90 -15.07
C ALA A 28 -1.17 3.80 -14.46
N ARG A 29 -0.51 4.04 -13.32
CA ARG A 29 0.32 3.03 -12.62
C ARG A 29 -0.45 1.81 -12.13
N TRP A 30 -1.78 1.91 -12.04
CA TRP A 30 -2.66 0.82 -11.63
C TRP A 30 -3.21 0.00 -12.79
N LEU A 31 -2.88 0.36 -14.04
CA LEU A 31 -3.26 -0.40 -15.22
C LEU A 31 -2.50 -1.75 -15.26
N ARG A 32 -3.10 -2.74 -15.91
CA ARG A 32 -2.62 -4.14 -15.93
C ARG A 32 -1.18 -4.22 -16.44
N GLY A 33 -0.33 -4.97 -15.73
CA GLY A 33 1.08 -5.22 -16.10
C GLY A 33 2.12 -4.48 -15.24
N ALA A 34 1.76 -3.34 -14.64
CA ALA A 34 2.67 -2.54 -13.80
C ALA A 34 2.52 -2.81 -12.29
N ALA A 35 1.34 -3.26 -11.85
CA ALA A 35 1.05 -3.45 -10.43
C ALA A 35 1.47 -4.84 -9.93
N ARG A 36 2.52 -4.92 -9.10
CA ARG A 36 2.81 -6.10 -8.26
C ARG A 36 1.73 -6.24 -7.17
N ARG A 37 1.51 -7.48 -6.72
CA ARG A 37 0.59 -7.77 -5.61
C ARG A 37 1.08 -7.08 -4.34
N PHE A 38 0.13 -6.55 -3.56
CA PHE A 38 0.35 -5.99 -2.21
C PHE A 38 1.24 -4.75 -2.10
N GLN A 39 1.47 -4.00 -3.18
CA GLN A 39 2.22 -2.73 -3.12
C GLN A 39 1.48 -1.65 -2.32
N ALA A 40 0.15 -1.62 -2.38
CA ALA A 40 -0.69 -0.65 -1.70
C ALA A 40 -1.42 -1.28 -0.50
N LEU A 41 -1.12 -0.77 0.69
CA LEU A 41 -1.63 -1.27 1.97
C LEU A 41 -2.65 -0.34 2.64
N ALA A 42 -3.28 0.57 1.88
CA ALA A 42 -4.29 1.51 2.42
C ALA A 42 -5.44 0.82 3.16
N PHE A 43 -5.75 -0.43 2.77
CA PHE A 43 -6.77 -1.27 3.40
C PHE A 43 -6.16 -2.46 4.15
N GLY A 44 -4.88 -2.40 4.49
CA GLY A 44 -4.14 -3.52 5.09
C GLY A 44 -3.98 -4.72 4.15
N PHE A 45 -3.45 -5.80 4.72
CA PHE A 45 -3.23 -7.08 4.06
C PHE A 45 -3.31 -8.23 5.08
N GLY A 46 -3.57 -9.45 4.60
CA GLY A 46 -3.62 -10.67 5.41
C GLY A 46 -4.90 -10.81 6.22
N ALA A 47 -4.86 -11.62 7.28
CA ALA A 47 -6.04 -11.96 8.09
C ALA A 47 -6.70 -10.76 8.79
N ARG A 48 -5.98 -9.63 8.91
CA ARG A 48 -6.48 -8.38 9.51
C ARG A 48 -6.64 -7.26 8.49
N GLN A 49 -6.77 -7.58 7.20
CA GLN A 49 -7.11 -6.56 6.20
C GLN A 49 -8.49 -5.96 6.46
N CYS A 50 -8.70 -4.71 6.04
CA CYS A 50 -9.98 -4.04 6.13
C CYS A 50 -11.07 -4.85 5.41
N VAL A 51 -12.18 -5.07 6.10
CA VAL A 51 -13.34 -5.84 5.62
C VAL A 51 -13.95 -5.16 4.38
N GLY A 52 -13.86 -3.83 4.29
CA GLY A 52 -14.38 -3.03 3.17
C GLY A 52 -13.54 -3.05 1.90
N ARG A 53 -12.45 -3.82 1.80
CA ARG A 53 -11.57 -3.78 0.61
C ARG A 53 -12.24 -4.28 -0.68
N ARG A 54 -13.32 -5.07 -0.56
CA ARG A 54 -14.02 -5.69 -1.71
C ARG A 54 -15.53 -5.51 -1.65
N LEU A 55 -16.00 -4.57 -0.82
CA LEU A 55 -17.37 -4.07 -0.90
C LEU A 55 -17.44 -3.08 -2.07
#